data_AF-A0A1R3IZ44-F1
#
_entry.id   AF-A0A1R3IZ44-F1
#
_cell.length_a   1.000
_cell.length_b   1.000
_cell.length_c   1.000
_cell.angle_alpha   90.00
_cell.angle_beta   90.00
_cell.angle_gamma   90.00
#
_symmetry.space_group_name_H-M   'P 1'
#
loop_
_entity.id
_entity.type
_entity.pdbx_description
1 polymer ?
#
loop_
_entity_poly.entity_id
_entity_poly.type
_entity_poly.pdbx_seq_one_letter_code
_entity_poly.pdbx_strand_id
1 'polypeptide(L)'
;VLELEGSSVTEFAWEPNGRKFAIISSDNTVNFYAVDTSPRDLSTCRIVLPNPIKASRLYWSPLGNQIILAVNGALKFFNVNENI
;
A
#
# COMPACT_ATOMS: atom_id res chain seq x y z
N VAL A 1 -1.27 1.21 17.11
CA VAL A 1 -0.44 0.19 16.41
C VAL A 1 -1.33 -0.48 15.39
N LEU A 2 -0.85 -0.74 14.17
CA LEU A 2 -1.58 -1.49 13.15
C LEU A 2 -1.06 -2.93 13.17
N GLU A 3 -1.92 -3.90 13.47
CA GLU A 3 -1.59 -5.33 13.49
C GLU A 3 -2.34 -6.06 12.36
N LEU A 4 -1.65 -6.98 11.70
CA LEU A 4 -2.27 -7.86 10.71
C LEU A 4 -2.57 -9.21 11.35
N GLU A 5 -3.82 -9.66 11.28
CA GLU A 5 -4.19 -11.00 11.73
C GLU A 5 -3.75 -12.05 10.71
N GLY A 6 -3.02 -13.07 11.17
CA GLY A 6 -2.64 -14.24 10.35
C GLY A 6 -1.58 -13.99 9.27
N SER A 7 -0.96 -12.81 9.23
CA SER A 7 0.12 -12.49 8.27
C SER A 7 1.13 -11.51 8.86
N SER A 8 2.28 -11.36 8.20
CA SER A 8 3.29 -10.36 8.56
C SER A 8 3.50 -9.35 7.43
N VAL A 9 3.98 -8.15 7.79
CA VAL A 9 4.40 -7.14 6.81
C VAL A 9 5.75 -7.53 6.23
N THR A 10 5.83 -7.65 4.91
CA THR A 10 7.06 -7.99 4.19
C THR A 10 7.69 -6.78 3.48
N GLU A 11 6.88 -5.76 3.19
CA GLU A 11 7.32 -4.49 2.59
C GLU A 11 6.33 -3.39 2.98
N PHE A 12 6.82 -2.15 3.10
CA PHE A 12 5.96 -0.98 3.34
C PHE A 12 6.57 0.29 2.74
N ALA A 13 5.71 1.23 2.29
CA ALA A 13 6.18 2.56 1.93
C ALA A 13 5.08 3.63 2.07
N TRP A 14 5.50 4.81 2.50
CA TRP A 14 4.67 6.01 2.49
C TRP A 14 4.57 6.63 1.10
N GLU A 15 3.40 7.21 0.81
CA GLU A 15 3.23 8.18 -0.25
C GLU A 15 4.12 9.41 0.04
N PRO A 16 4.74 10.05 -0.97
CA PRO A 16 5.64 11.19 -0.75
C PRO A 16 5.04 12.33 0.07
N ASN A 17 3.72 12.54 0.00
CA ASN A 17 3.03 13.60 0.76
C ASN A 17 2.65 13.18 2.20
N GLY A 18 2.92 11.93 2.59
CA GLY A 18 2.68 11.40 3.93
C GLY A 18 1.21 11.13 4.29
N ARG A 19 0.28 11.21 3.33
CA ARG A 19 -1.17 11.03 3.62
C ARG A 19 -1.64 9.59 3.45
N LYS A 20 -0.87 8.77 2.74
CA LYS A 20 -1.17 7.35 2.55
C LYS A 20 0.10 6.53 2.74
N PHE A 21 -0.07 5.26 3.06
CA PHE A 21 1.00 4.28 2.93
C PHE A 21 0.42 2.97 2.41
N ALA A 22 1.30 2.13 1.89
CA ALA A 22 0.95 0.81 1.40
C ALA A 22 1.82 -0.24 2.07
N ILE A 23 1.28 -1.44 2.22
CA ILE A 23 2.01 -2.59 2.73
C ILE A 23 1.79 -3.79 1.80
N ILE A 24 2.81 -4.64 1.72
CA ILE A 24 2.70 -6.00 1.21
C ILE A 24 2.75 -6.94 2.41
N SER A 25 1.82 -7.88 2.47
CA SER A 25 1.79 -8.91 3.51
C SER A 25 2.25 -10.27 2.98
N SER A 26 2.66 -11.15 3.90
CA SER A 26 3.18 -12.49 3.60
C SER A 26 2.18 -13.42 2.88
N ASP A 27 0.90 -13.08 2.91
CA ASP A 27 -0.19 -13.76 2.19
C ASP A 27 -0.35 -13.26 0.73
N ASN A 28 0.55 -12.39 0.26
CA ASN A 28 0.51 -11.74 -1.05
C ASN A 28 -0.62 -10.72 -1.22
N THR A 29 -1.15 -10.19 -0.12
CA THR A 29 -2.09 -9.08 -0.16
C THR A 29 -1.35 -7.74 -0.20
N VAL A 30 -1.84 -6.79 -0.99
CA VAL A 30 -1.38 -5.41 -0.98
C VAL A 30 -2.51 -4.55 -0.42
N ASN A 31 -2.23 -3.84 0.67
CA ASN A 31 -3.19 -3.00 1.36
C ASN A 31 -2.74 -1.55 1.34
N PHE A 32 -3.67 -0.64 1.07
CA PHE A 32 -3.46 0.80 1.14
C PHE A 32 -4.17 1.36 2.35
N TYR A 33 -3.51 2.28 3.04
CA TYR A 33 -4.02 2.97 4.21
C TYR A 33 -3.96 4.47 3.97
N ALA A 34 -5.10 5.14 4.04
CA ALA A 34 -5.13 6.59 4.20
C ALA A 34 -4.94 6.95 5.67
N VAL A 35 -4.25 8.05 5.93
CA VAL A 35 -4.00 8.57 7.27
C VAL A 35 -4.58 9.96 7.34
N ASP A 36 -5.65 10.11 8.12
CA ASP A 36 -6.17 11.43 8.45
C ASP A 36 -5.27 12.05 9.52
N THR A 37 -4.71 13.22 9.22
CA THR A 37 -3.84 13.98 10.14
C THR A 37 -4.64 14.83 11.12
N SER A 38 -5.90 14.48 11.37
CA SER A 38 -6.69 15.07 12.47
C SER A 38 -5.97 14.82 13.80
N PRO A 39 -5.79 15.85 14.65
CA PRO A 39 -4.94 15.79 15.84
C PRO A 39 -5.43 14.84 16.95
N ARG A 40 -6.53 14.10 16.75
CA ARG A 40 -7.08 13.20 17.77
C ARG A 40 -7.04 11.72 17.43
N ASP A 41 -7.16 11.34 16.16
CA ASP A 41 -7.19 9.92 15.79
C ASP A 41 -6.63 9.70 14.38
N LEU A 42 -5.69 8.77 14.25
CA LEU A 42 -5.28 8.21 12.97
C LEU A 42 -6.42 7.33 12.47
N SER A 43 -7.38 7.91 11.75
CA SER A 43 -8.36 7.10 11.04
C SER A 43 -7.67 6.44 9.84
N THR A 44 -7.77 5.12 9.75
CA THR A 44 -7.18 4.35 8.66
C THR A 44 -8.27 3.75 7.78
N CYS A 45 -8.30 4.16 6.51
CA CYS A 45 -9.16 3.55 5.51
C CYS A 45 -8.34 2.50 4.75
N ARG A 46 -8.71 1.22 4.86
CA ARG A 46 -8.03 0.10 4.22
C ARG A 46 -8.67 -0.20 2.87
N ILE A 47 -7.86 -0.20 1.81
CA ILE A 47 -8.26 -0.65 0.48
C ILE A 47 -7.40 -1.85 0.10
N VAL A 48 -8.06 -2.94 -0.29
CA VAL A 48 -7.42 -4.22 -0.62
C VAL A 48 -7.54 -4.44 -2.12
N LEU A 49 -6.43 -4.77 -2.79
CA LEU A 49 -6.51 -5.15 -4.19
C LEU A 49 -7.33 -6.45 -4.35
N PRO A 50 -8.23 -6.53 -5.35
CA PRO A 50 -9.23 -7.59 -5.44
C PRO A 50 -8.66 -9.00 -5.64
N ASN A 51 -7.40 -9.13 -6.04
CA ASN A 51 -6.72 -10.42 -6.21
C ASN A 51 -5.34 -10.38 -5.54
N PRO A 52 -4.91 -11.47 -4.87
CA PRO A 52 -3.57 -11.57 -4.32
C PRO A 52 -2.52 -11.33 -5.40
N ILE A 53 -1.56 -10.45 -5.11
CA ILE A 53 -0.44 -10.13 -5.99
C ILE A 53 0.83 -10.49 -5.24
N LYS A 54 1.58 -11.46 -5.78
CA LYS A 54 2.91 -11.82 -5.27
C LYS A 54 3.93 -10.74 -5.63
N ALA A 55 3.80 -9.58 -4.99
CA ALA A 55 4.71 -8.47 -5.11
C ALA A 55 5.87 -8.61 -4.11
N SER A 56 7.07 -8.26 -4.53
CA SER A 56 8.27 -8.30 -3.67
C SER A 56 8.77 -6.92 -3.24
N ARG A 57 8.40 -5.87 -4.00
CA ARG A 57 8.76 -4.48 -3.74
C ARG A 57 7.59 -3.59 -4.11
N LEU A 58 7.44 -2.49 -3.38
CA LEU A 58 6.48 -1.43 -3.66
C LEU A 58 7.21 -0.08 -3.60
N TYR A 59 6.97 0.77 -4.59
CA TYR A 59 7.44 2.14 -4.60
C TYR A 59 6.34 3.09 -5.05
N TRP A 60 6.21 4.20 -4.35
CA TRP A 60 5.40 5.32 -4.81
C TRP A 60 6.20 6.14 -5.83
N SER A 61 5.52 6.61 -6.86
CA SER A 61 6.06 7.65 -7.73
C SER A 61 6.36 8.91 -6.90
N PRO A 62 7.40 9.70 -7.26
CA PRO A 62 7.72 10.93 -6.56
C PRO A 62 6.57 11.96 -6.52
N LEU A 63 5.65 11.88 -7.50
CA LEU A 63 4.48 12.75 -7.59
C LEU A 63 3.27 12.23 -6.78
N GLY A 64 3.34 11.03 -6.21
CA GLY A 64 2.27 10.43 -5.40
C GLY A 64 1.06 9.91 -6.18
N ASN A 65 1.04 10.03 -7.51
CA ASN A 65 -0.10 9.64 -8.34
C ASN A 65 -0.05 8.18 -8.82
N GLN A 66 1.11 7.54 -8.74
CA GLN A 66 1.30 6.15 -9.14
C GLN A 66 2.05 5.34 -8.10
N ILE A 67 1.81 4.03 -8.14
CA ILE A 67 2.53 3.01 -7.38
C ILE A 67 3.05 1.95 -8.35
N ILE A 68 4.26 1.47 -8.11
CA ILE A 68 4.88 0.40 -8.88
C ILE A 68 5.09 -0.81 -7.98
N LEU A 69 4.59 -1.96 -8.41
CA LEU A 69 4.80 -3.25 -7.78
C LEU A 69 5.74 -4.10 -8.63
N ALA A 70 6.78 -4.67 -8.01
CA ALA A 70 7.59 -5.71 -8.64
C ALA A 70 6.92 -7.08 -8.45
N VAL A 71 6.45 -7.70 -9.54
CA VAL A 71 5.64 -8.94 -9.52
C VAL A 71 6.20 -9.92 -10.55
N ASN A 72 6.74 -11.06 -10.09
CA ASN A 72 7.20 -12.17 -10.93
C ASN A 72 8.05 -11.75 -12.16
N GLY A 73 9.00 -10.82 -11.98
CA GLY A 73 9.89 -10.34 -13.05
C GLY A 73 9.31 -9.23 -13.93
N ALA A 74 8.10 -8.75 -13.63
CA ALA A 74 7.48 -7.60 -14.28
C ALA A 74 7.22 -6.46 -13.28
N LEU A 75 7.02 -5.25 -13.80
CA LEU A 75 6.54 -4.10 -13.04
C LEU A 75 5.06 -3.87 -13.37
N LYS A 76 4.23 -3.78 -12.34
CA LYS A 76 2.83 -3.36 -12.47
C LYS A 76 2.66 -1.95 -11.95
N PHE A 77 1.96 -1.12 -12.72
CA PHE A 77 1.68 0.28 -12.40
C PHE A 77 0.23 0.41 -11.95
N PHE A 78 0.03 1.11 -10.83
CA PHE A 78 -1.28 1.39 -10.27
C PHE A 78 -1.46 2.89 -10.16
N ASN A 79 -2.53 3.42 -10.75
CA ASN A 79 -2.94 4.79 -10.55
C ASN A 79 -3.70 4.90 -9.22
N VAL A 80 -3.24 5.80 -8.35
CA VAL A 80 -3.75 6.00 -7.00
C VAL A 80 -5.19 6.53 -6.97
N ASN A 81 -5.65 7.18 -8.04
CA ASN A 81 -7.00 7.76 -8.10
C ASN A 81 -8.04 6.88 -8.82
N GLU A 82 -7.59 5.83 -9.52
CA GLU A 82 -8.47 4.97 -10.33
C GLU A 82 -8.53 3.53 -9.82
N ASN A 83 -7.48 3.07 -9.14
CA ASN A 83 -7.32 1.66 -8.74
C ASN A 83 -7.20 1.45 -7.21
N ILE A 84 -7.20 2.54 -6.44
CA ILE A 84 -7.13 2.55 -4.98
C ILE A 84 -8.25 3.42 -4.45
#